data_AF-A0A9E7FIA9-F1
#
_entry.id   AF-A0A9E7FIA9-F1
#
_cell.length_a   1.000
_cell.length_b   1.000
_cell.length_c   1.000
_cell.angle_alpha   90.00
_cell.angle_beta   90.00
_cell.angle_gamma   90.00
#
_symmetry.space_group_name_H-M   'P 1'
#
loop_
_entity.id
_entity.type
_entity.pdbx_description
1 polymer ?
#
loop_
_entity_poly.entity_id
_entity_poly.type
_entity_poly.pdbx_seq_one_letter_code
_entity_poly.pdbx_strand_id
1 'polypeptide(L)'
;MRTIEMFSLPLIALPLLSEIMLLFIVNFQFKPEEMTNIINDFNEPGTLAPIGLFLGSTKYMVIQGEPGAVIRGKKGSGGITVKKTNQALIFGIYDEPMTPGQCNMVVERLGDYLIDQGM
;
A
#
# COMPACT_ATOMS: atom_id res chain seq x y z
N MET A 1 11.71 -13.47 1.99
CA MET A 1 10.69 -12.88 2.89
C MET A 1 10.88 -11.38 2.84
N ARG A 2 10.24 -10.68 1.90
CA ARG A 2 10.48 -9.24 1.70
C ARG A 2 9.24 -8.45 2.15
N THR A 3 9.56 -7.52 3.05
CA THR A 3 8.90 -6.37 3.69
C THR A 3 7.42 -6.08 3.40
N ILE A 4 6.63 -6.02 4.48
CA ILE A 4 5.36 -5.28 4.56
C ILE A 4 5.72 -3.88 5.06
N GLU A 5 5.42 -2.84 4.30
CA GLU A 5 5.66 -1.46 4.74
C GLU A 5 4.33 -0.81 5.15
N MET A 6 4.33 -0.27 6.38
CA MET A 6 3.19 0.40 7.01
C MET A 6 3.47 1.89 7.00
N PHE A 7 2.75 2.65 6.17
CA PHE A 7 2.85 4.10 6.13
C PHE A 7 1.68 4.73 6.89
N SER A 8 1.98 5.39 8.01
CA SER A 8 1.08 6.32 8.69
C SER A 8 1.49 7.74 8.28
N LEU A 9 0.59 8.51 7.67
CA LEU A 9 0.79 9.94 7.47
C LEU A 9 0.40 10.66 8.77
N PRO A 10 1.31 11.39 9.46
CA PRO A 10 0.88 12.23 10.55
C PRO A 10 0.53 13.63 10.03
N LEU A 11 -0.71 14.03 10.28
CA LEU A 11 -1.05 15.45 10.34
C LEU A 11 -0.56 15.99 11.70
N ILE A 12 0.22 17.09 11.63
CA ILE A 12 0.62 18.02 12.70
C ILE A 12 1.83 17.62 13.57
N ALA A 13 2.82 18.51 13.55
CA ALA A 13 3.99 18.52 14.39
C ALA A 13 3.62 18.73 15.87
N LEU A 14 4.07 17.83 16.75
CA LEU A 14 4.42 18.16 18.13
C LEU A 14 5.87 17.70 18.37
N PRO A 15 6.78 18.59 18.80
CA PRO A 15 8.10 18.19 19.22
C PRO A 15 8.02 17.86 20.72
N LEU A 16 8.10 16.57 21.08
CA LEU A 16 8.77 16.06 22.29
C LEU A 16 8.29 14.64 22.62
N LEU A 17 9.28 13.82 23.01
CA LEU A 17 9.23 12.52 23.69
C LEU A 17 9.25 11.25 22.82
N SER A 18 10.51 10.85 22.56
CA SER A 18 11.09 9.53 22.88
C SER A 18 10.34 8.25 22.50
N GLU A 19 10.94 7.57 21.52
CA GLU A 19 10.95 6.12 21.27
C GLU A 19 9.60 5.43 21.02
N ILE A 20 9.28 5.19 19.73
CA ILE A 20 8.77 3.92 19.16
C ILE A 20 8.55 4.05 17.63
N MET A 21 9.16 3.11 16.87
CA MET A 21 8.86 2.59 15.50
C MET A 21 8.55 3.58 14.37
N LEU A 22 9.25 3.60 13.22
CA LEU A 22 9.43 2.46 12.31
C LEU A 22 10.67 2.68 11.42
N LEU A 23 11.43 1.62 11.27
CA LEU A 23 12.73 1.52 10.63
C LEU A 23 12.61 1.70 9.11
N PHE A 24 13.13 2.83 8.58
CA PHE A 24 13.37 3.03 7.14
C PHE A 24 14.41 2.00 6.63
N ILE A 25 13.95 0.85 6.12
CA ILE A 25 14.74 -0.12 5.36
C ILE A 25 13.86 -0.48 4.17
N VAL A 26 13.86 0.22 3.03
CA VAL A 26 14.99 0.49 2.12
C VAL A 26 14.58 1.63 1.18
N ASN A 27 15.25 2.81 1.20
CA ASN A 27 15.26 3.83 0.12
C ASN A 27 14.07 3.89 -0.89
N PHE A 28 12.82 3.81 -0.43
CA PHE A 28 11.67 3.75 -1.33
C PHE A 28 11.17 5.18 -1.57
N GLN A 29 11.71 5.81 -2.60
CA GLN A 29 11.33 7.16 -3.02
C GLN A 29 10.09 7.07 -3.91
N PHE A 30 8.93 7.46 -3.38
CA PHE A 30 7.69 7.63 -4.16
C PHE A 30 7.43 9.12 -4.42
N LYS A 31 6.73 9.40 -5.52
CA LYS A 31 6.32 10.78 -5.83
C LYS A 31 5.01 11.10 -5.11
N PRO A 32 4.79 12.34 -4.64
CA PRO A 32 3.51 12.72 -4.04
C PRO A 32 2.30 12.43 -4.94
N GLU A 33 2.46 12.61 -6.26
CA GLU A 33 1.44 12.30 -7.26
C GLU A 33 1.03 10.81 -7.28
N GLU A 34 1.98 9.90 -7.05
CA GLU A 34 1.69 8.46 -6.97
C GLU A 34 0.74 8.17 -5.80
N MET A 35 0.97 8.80 -4.65
CA MET A 35 0.11 8.65 -3.47
C MET A 35 -1.27 9.29 -3.68
N THR A 36 -1.32 10.49 -4.28
CA THR A 36 -2.60 11.14 -4.60
C THR A 36 -3.44 10.27 -5.52
N ASN A 37 -2.85 9.66 -6.56
CA ASN A 37 -3.59 8.79 -7.47
C ASN A 37 -4.11 7.52 -6.78
N ILE A 38 -3.33 6.93 -5.87
CA ILE A 38 -3.77 5.78 -5.06
C ILE A 38 -4.92 6.15 -4.14
N ILE A 39 -4.83 7.29 -3.45
CA ILE A 39 -5.91 7.78 -2.58
C ILE A 39 -7.18 8.05 -3.40
N ASN A 40 -7.03 8.66 -4.58
CA ASN A 40 -8.16 8.93 -5.47
C ASN A 40 -8.85 7.64 -5.92
N ASP A 41 -8.13 6.57 -6.22
CA ASP A 41 -8.73 5.28 -6.61
C ASP A 41 -9.50 4.61 -5.46
N PHE A 42 -9.08 4.82 -4.21
CA PHE A 42 -9.90 4.39 -3.07
C PHE A 42 -11.19 5.20 -2.91
N ASN A 43 -11.21 6.47 -3.32
CA ASN A 43 -12.39 7.33 -3.21
C ASN A 43 -13.32 7.17 -4.44
N GLU A 44 -12.72 6.98 -5.61
CA GLU A 44 -13.35 6.81 -6.92
C GLU A 44 -12.74 5.55 -7.60
N PRO A 45 -13.29 4.36 -7.30
CA PRO A 45 -12.75 3.10 -7.81
C PRO A 45 -12.65 3.04 -9.33
N GLY A 46 -11.47 2.70 -9.84
CA GLY A 46 -11.21 2.52 -11.27
C GLY A 46 -10.46 3.68 -11.95
N THR A 47 -10.18 4.77 -11.23
CA THR A 47 -9.39 5.90 -11.75
C THR A 47 -7.95 5.49 -12.12
N LEU A 48 -7.37 4.49 -11.44
CA LEU A 48 -6.05 3.96 -11.79
C LEU A 48 -6.07 2.98 -12.97
N ALA A 49 -7.19 2.36 -13.31
CA ALA A 49 -7.26 1.35 -14.37
C ALA A 49 -6.73 1.84 -15.75
N PRO A 50 -7.07 3.05 -16.25
CA PRO A 50 -6.57 3.54 -17.54
C PRO A 50 -5.09 3.97 -17.51
N ILE A 51 -4.59 4.48 -16.38
CA ILE A 51 -3.23 5.05 -16.29
C ILE A 51 -2.20 4.06 -15.75
N GLY A 52 -2.64 3.09 -14.94
CA GLY A 52 -1.81 2.14 -14.19
C GLY A 52 -1.44 2.65 -12.80
N LEU A 53 -1.18 1.72 -11.88
CA LEU A 53 -0.68 2.04 -10.55
C LEU A 53 0.83 2.27 -10.63
N PHE A 54 1.28 3.46 -10.23
CA PHE A 54 2.70 3.78 -10.12
C PHE A 54 3.12 3.80 -8.67
N LEU A 55 4.25 3.17 -8.37
CA LEU A 55 4.90 3.25 -7.07
C LEU A 55 6.41 3.20 -7.25
N GLY A 56 7.11 4.27 -6.86
CA GLY A 56 8.56 4.37 -7.02
C GLY A 56 9.00 4.30 -8.49
N SER A 57 8.29 5.00 -9.38
CA SER A 57 8.49 4.96 -10.84
C SER A 57 8.26 3.58 -11.49
N THR A 58 7.78 2.58 -10.74
CA THR A 58 7.37 1.29 -11.31
C THR A 58 5.89 1.30 -11.63
N LYS A 59 5.54 1.00 -12.89
CA LYS A 59 4.16 0.81 -13.33
C LYS A 59 3.70 -0.63 -13.10
N TYR A 60 2.52 -0.78 -12.48
CA TYR A 60 1.77 -2.02 -12.33
C TYR A 60 0.45 -1.90 -13.10
N MET A 61 0.06 -2.97 -13.78
CA MET A 61 -1.26 -3.09 -14.37
C MET A 61 -2.27 -3.34 -13.25
N VAL A 62 -3.30 -2.50 -13.16
CA VAL A 62 -4.38 -2.69 -12.16
C VAL A 62 -5.15 -3.95 -12.52
N ILE A 63 -5.38 -4.79 -11.51
CA ILE A 63 -6.18 -6.01 -11.60
C ILE A 63 -7.32 -5.94 -10.58
N GLN A 64 -8.21 -6.94 -10.58
CA GLN A 64 -9.37 -6.96 -9.69
C GLN A 64 -8.98 -6.84 -8.21
N GLY A 65 -9.37 -5.71 -7.61
CA GLY A 65 -9.27 -5.40 -6.19
C GLY A 65 -10.61 -5.52 -5.47
N GLU A 66 -10.73 -4.82 -4.35
CA GLU A 66 -11.98 -4.58 -3.63
C GLU A 66 -12.26 -3.08 -3.63
N PRO A 67 -13.36 -2.61 -4.25
CA PRO A 67 -13.67 -1.18 -4.35
C PRO A 67 -13.63 -0.48 -2.99
N GLY A 68 -12.81 0.57 -2.88
CA GLY A 68 -12.66 1.36 -1.65
C GLY A 68 -11.84 0.71 -0.52
N ALA A 69 -11.42 -0.56 -0.66
CA ALA A 69 -10.70 -1.29 0.39
C ALA A 69 -9.33 -1.81 -0.05
N VAL A 70 -9.24 -2.42 -1.24
CA VAL A 70 -8.01 -3.07 -1.72
C VAL A 70 -7.75 -2.73 -3.19
N ILE A 71 -6.56 -2.23 -3.50
CA ILE A 71 -6.06 -2.07 -4.86
C ILE A 71 -5.01 -3.13 -5.13
N ARG A 72 -5.09 -3.80 -6.28
CA ARG A 72 -4.13 -4.84 -6.67
C ARG A 72 -3.51 -4.50 -8.02
N GLY A 73 -2.21 -4.71 -8.13
CA GLY A 73 -1.43 -4.46 -9.33
C GLY A 73 -0.54 -5.65 -9.70
N LYS A 74 -0.31 -5.85 -10.99
CA LYS A 74 0.58 -6.90 -11.53
C LYS A 74 1.68 -6.31 -12.39
N LYS A 75 2.90 -6.84 -12.28
CA LYS A 75 4.05 -6.53 -13.14
C LYS A 75 4.86 -7.80 -13.39
N GLY A 76 4.70 -8.40 -14.57
CA GLY A 76 5.36 -9.67 -14.90
C GLY A 76 4.94 -10.79 -13.94
N SER A 77 5.93 -11.42 -13.30
CA SER A 77 5.79 -12.44 -12.26
C SER A 77 5.38 -11.87 -10.89
N GLY A 78 5.73 -10.61 -10.63
CA GLY A 78 5.45 -9.93 -9.38
C GLY A 78 4.23 -9.03 -9.41
N GLY A 79 4.03 -8.30 -8.33
CA GLY A 79 2.92 -7.38 -8.20
C GLY A 79 2.89 -6.64 -6.88
N ILE A 80 1.77 -5.99 -6.63
CA ILE A 80 1.53 -5.18 -5.46
C ILE A 80 0.09 -5.34 -4.98
N THR A 81 -0.08 -5.34 -3.66
CA THR A 81 -1.36 -5.24 -2.98
C THR A 81 -1.32 -4.02 -2.06
N VAL A 82 -2.33 -3.16 -2.16
CA VAL A 82 -2.48 -1.97 -1.32
C VAL A 82 -3.80 -2.09 -0.57
N LYS A 83 -3.75 -2.12 0.76
CA LYS A 83 -4.93 -2.16 1.62
C LYS A 83 -5.08 -0.82 2.35
N LYS A 84 -6.27 -0.24 2.26
CA LYS A 84 -6.65 0.97 2.99
C LYS A 84 -7.13 0.61 4.41
N THR A 85 -6.65 1.33 5.40
CA THR A 85 -7.17 1.36 6.77
C THR A 85 -7.82 2.72 7.05
N ASN A 86 -8.23 3.02 8.29
CA ASN A 86 -8.82 4.32 8.60
C ASN A 86 -7.80 5.47 8.49
N GLN A 87 -6.52 5.21 8.80
CA GLN A 87 -5.47 6.21 8.95
C GLN A 87 -4.18 5.88 8.18
N ALA A 88 -4.07 4.67 7.61
CA ALA A 88 -2.85 4.20 6.97
C ALA A 88 -3.14 3.47 5.65
N LEU A 89 -2.07 3.33 4.85
CA LEU A 89 -2.03 2.44 3.69
C LEU A 89 -0.96 1.38 3.93
N ILE A 90 -1.33 0.12 3.69
CA ILE A 90 -0.42 -1.01 3.77
C ILE A 90 -0.07 -1.45 2.36
N PHE A 91 1.23 -1.52 2.10
CA PHE A 91 1.76 -1.97 0.81
C PHE A 91 2.45 -3.31 0.99
N GLY A 92 2.06 -4.29 0.17
CA GLY A 92 2.82 -5.52 -0.04
C GLY A 92 3.24 -5.62 -1.48
N ILE A 93 4.55 -5.64 -1.72
CA ILE A 93 5.15 -5.88 -3.03
C ILE A 93 5.70 -7.30 -3.01
N TYR A 94 5.39 -8.08 -4.03
CA TYR A 94 5.85 -9.45 -4.15
C TYR A 94 6.50 -9.69 -5.50
N ASP A 95 7.38 -10.69 -5.51
CA ASP A 95 7.97 -11.29 -6.69
C ASP A 95 8.11 -12.80 -6.44
N GLU A 96 8.48 -13.55 -7.47
CA GLU A 96 8.71 -14.99 -7.33
C GLU A 96 9.72 -15.33 -6.23
N PRO A 97 9.49 -16.41 -5.46
CA PRO A 97 8.47 -17.44 -5.63
C PRO A 97 7.12 -17.14 -4.92
N MET A 98 6.91 -15.91 -4.42
CA MET A 98 5.67 -15.57 -3.73
C MET A 98 4.52 -15.40 -4.72
N THR A 99 3.39 -16.04 -4.42
CA THR A 99 2.18 -15.93 -5.24
C THR A 99 1.36 -14.69 -4.87
N PRO A 100 0.52 -14.17 -5.80
CA PRO A 100 -0.38 -13.05 -5.51
C PRO A 100 -1.29 -13.31 -4.31
N GLY A 101 -1.82 -14.55 -4.18
CA GLY A 101 -2.71 -14.91 -3.08
C GLY A 101 -2.04 -14.88 -1.71
N GLN A 102 -0.75 -15.24 -1.63
CA GLN A 102 0.02 -15.13 -0.39
C GLN A 102 0.24 -13.67 0.01
N CYS A 103 0.57 -12.79 -0.94
CA CYS A 103 0.72 -11.37 -0.66
C CYS A 103 -0.60 -10.74 -0.20
N ASN A 104 -1.69 -11.02 -0.92
CA ASN A 104 -3.04 -10.55 -0.56
C ASN A 104 -3.40 -10.94 0.87
N MET A 105 -3.24 -12.22 1.21
CA MET A 105 -3.57 -12.73 2.54
C MET A 105 -2.83 -11.98 3.65
N VAL A 106 -1.55 -11.69 3.46
CA VAL A 106 -0.73 -11.04 4.48
C VAL A 106 -1.10 -9.56 4.63
N VAL A 107 -1.22 -8.84 3.51
CA VAL A 107 -1.53 -7.40 3.49
C VAL A 107 -2.94 -7.12 4.00
N GLU A 108 -3.92 -7.90 3.54
CA GLU A 108 -5.32 -7.70 3.90
C GLU A 108 -5.58 -8.04 5.36
N ARG A 109 -5.03 -9.16 5.87
CA ARG A 109 -5.15 -9.52 7.29
C ARG A 109 -4.52 -8.48 8.21
N LEU A 110 -3.36 -7.93 7.83
CA LEU A 110 -2.74 -6.88 8.64
C LEU A 110 -3.61 -5.62 8.63
N GLY A 111 -4.19 -5.25 7.49
CA GLY A 111 -5.07 -4.09 7.40
C GLY A 111 -6.36 -4.26 8.17
N ASP A 112 -6.99 -5.43 8.10
CA ASP A 112 -8.18 -5.73 8.88
C ASP A 112 -7.88 -5.66 10.39
N TYR A 113 -6.73 -6.22 10.81
CA TYR A 113 -6.28 -6.08 12.20
C TYR A 113 -6.09 -4.62 12.62
N LEU A 114 -5.47 -3.78 11.79
CA LEU A 114 -5.29 -2.36 12.10
C LEU A 114 -6.64 -1.62 12.18
N ILE A 115 -7.57 -1.92 11.26
CA ILE A 115 -8.94 -1.36 11.29
C ILE A 115 -9.65 -1.75 12.58
N ASP A 116 -9.54 -3.01 13.01
CA ASP A 116 -10.12 -3.49 14.27
C ASP A 116 -9.52 -2.79 15.51
N GLN A 117 -8.28 -2.31 15.42
CA GLN A 117 -7.64 -1.50 16.46
C GLN A 117 -7.98 0.01 16.36
N GLY A 118 -8.83 0.42 15.40
CA GLY A 118 -9.22 1.82 15.18
C GLY A 118 -8.22 2.64 14.36
N MET A 119 -7.29 1.96 13.66
CA MET A 119 -6.29 2.56 12.76
C MET A 119 -6.70 2.49 11.29
#